data_AF-A0A2A5T727-F1
#
_entry.id   AF-A0A2A5T727-F1
#
_cell.length_a   1.000
_cell.length_b   1.000
_cell.length_c   1.000
_cell.angle_alpha   90.00
_cell.angle_beta   90.00
_cell.angle_gamma   90.00
#
_symmetry.space_group_name_H-M   'P 1'
#
loop_
_entity.id
_entity.type
_entity.pdbx_description
1 polymer ?
#
loop_
_entity_poly.entity_id
_entity_poly.type
_entity_poly.pdbx_seq_one_letter_code
_entity_poly.pdbx_strand_id
1 'polypeptide(L)' 'MPLKEDKLAEWKKNGDYHKRSLEDTGMFHYKQLLNSKLTLHDHNAHVGETLVNVKAINKVIKLGMPIHQQIN' A
#
# COMPACT_ATOMS: atom_id res chain seq x y z
N MET A 1 6.15 -16.45 -19.43
CA MET A 1 5.50 -16.10 -20.71
C MET A 1 4.43 -15.05 -20.45
N PRO A 2 4.36 -13.95 -21.22
CA PRO A 2 3.26 -13.00 -21.08
C PRO A 2 1.93 -13.67 -21.43
N LEU A 3 0.87 -13.32 -20.68
CA LEU A 3 -0.50 -13.74 -21.03
C LEU A 3 -0.88 -13.11 -22.36
N LYS A 4 -1.57 -13.87 -23.22
CA LYS A 4 -2.19 -13.32 -24.45
C LYS A 4 -3.11 -12.17 -24.08
N GLU A 5 -3.13 -11.12 -24.90
CA GLU A 5 -3.72 -9.81 -24.61
C GLU A 5 -5.19 -9.88 -24.17
N ASP A 6 -5.97 -10.76 -24.78
CA ASP A 6 -7.38 -11.01 -24.43
C ASP A 6 -7.55 -11.58 -23.02
N LYS A 7 -6.65 -12.50 -22.61
CA LYS A 7 -6.66 -13.10 -21.27
C LYS A 7 -6.22 -12.11 -20.19
N LEU A 8 -5.39 -11.14 -20.55
CA LEU A 8 -4.94 -10.09 -19.64
C LEU A 8 -6.08 -9.11 -19.33
N ALA A 9 -6.86 -8.72 -20.34
CA ALA A 9 -8.01 -7.84 -20.17
C ALA A 9 -9.08 -8.49 -19.27
N GLU A 10 -9.38 -9.76 -19.49
CA GLU A 10 -10.34 -10.52 -18.69
C GLU A 10 -9.87 -10.69 -17.23
N TRP A 11 -8.59 -11.00 -17.02
CA TRP A 11 -7.99 -11.10 -15.69
C TRP A 11 -8.04 -9.76 -14.93
N LYS A 12 -7.74 -8.64 -15.61
CA LYS A 12 -7.84 -7.29 -15.00
C LYS A 12 -9.27 -6.96 -14.58
N LYS A 13 -10.27 -7.37 -15.37
CA LYS A 13 -11.69 -7.15 -15.07
C LYS A 13 -12.16 -7.98 -13.88
N ASN A 14 -11.73 -9.24 -13.79
CA ASN A 14 -12.14 -10.14 -12.70
C ASN A 14 -11.40 -9.90 -11.38
N GLY A 15 -10.18 -9.35 -11.42
CA GLY A 15 -9.28 -9.27 -10.27
C GLY A 15 -9.33 -7.98 -9.46
N ASP A 16 -10.35 -7.12 -9.62
CA ASP A 16 -10.40 -5.79 -8.98
C ASP A 16 -9.12 -4.96 -9.25
N TYR A 17 -8.53 -5.13 -10.44
CA TYR A 17 -7.20 -4.61 -10.79
C TYR A 17 -7.06 -3.11 -10.58
N HIS A 18 -8.13 -2.35 -10.86
CA HIS A 18 -8.14 -0.91 -10.65
C HIS A 18 -7.93 -0.54 -9.17
N LYS A 19 -8.59 -1.24 -8.25
CA LYS A 19 -8.42 -1.02 -6.79
C LYS A 19 -7.01 -1.38 -6.34
N ARG A 20 -6.51 -2.55 -6.75
CA ARG A 20 -5.13 -2.98 -6.42
C ARG A 20 -4.08 -2.01 -6.96
N SER A 21 -4.26 -1.52 -8.19
CA SER A 21 -3.36 -0.53 -8.79
C SER A 21 -3.34 0.79 -8.01
N LEU A 22 -4.49 1.24 -7.50
CA LEU A 22 -4.59 2.44 -6.65
C LEU A 22 -3.89 2.24 -5.30
N GLU A 23 -4.07 1.07 -4.67
CA GLU A 23 -3.39 0.69 -3.43
C GLU A 23 -1.86 0.61 -3.61
N ASP A 24 -1.39 -0.05 -4.68
CA ASP A 24 0.03 -0.16 -5.01
C ASP A 24 0.66 1.22 -5.28
N THR A 25 -0.06 2.09 -5.99
CA THR A 25 0.37 3.48 -6.24
C THR A 25 0.44 4.29 -4.94
N GLY A 26 -0.55 4.15 -4.06
CA GLY A 26 -0.55 4.77 -2.73
C GLY A 26 0.63 4.31 -1.87
N MET A 27 0.92 3.00 -1.88
CA MET A 27 2.03 2.41 -1.15
C MET A 27 3.40 2.83 -1.73
N PHE A 28 3.50 2.99 -3.05
CA PHE A 28 4.71 3.53 -3.68
C PHE A 28 4.98 4.97 -3.25
N HIS A 29 4.00 5.87 -3.32
CA HIS A 29 4.15 7.25 -2.85
C HIS A 29 4.48 7.31 -1.36
N TYR A 30 3.85 6.47 -0.55
CA TYR A 30 4.15 6.35 0.88
C TYR A 30 5.62 5.97 1.13
N LYS A 31 6.11 4.93 0.43
CA LYS A 31 7.53 4.53 0.52
C LYS A 31 8.47 5.64 0.06
N GLN A 32 8.13 6.40 -0.98
CA GLN A 32 8.93 7.53 -1.42
C GLN A 32 8.98 8.66 -0.38
N LEU A 33 7.85 8.99 0.23
CA LEU A 33 7.77 10.00 1.30
C LEU A 33 8.53 9.59 2.56
N LEU A 34 8.55 8.31 2.92
CA LEU A 34 9.30 7.83 4.08
C LEU A 34 10.79 7.59 3.80
N ASN A 35 11.12 7.22 2.56
CA ASN A 35 12.48 6.93 2.16
C ASN A 35 13.28 8.22 1.88
N SER A 36 12.71 9.40 2.19
CA SER A 36 13.44 10.66 2.28
C SER A 36 14.37 10.63 3.50
N LYS A 37 15.45 9.87 3.35
CA LYS A 37 16.75 10.03 3.99
C LYS A 37 16.70 10.40 5.49
N LEU A 38 16.79 9.37 6.32
CA LEU A 38 17.14 9.46 7.74
C LEU A 38 18.53 10.10 7.92
N THR A 39 18.60 11.43 7.81
CA THR A 39 19.78 12.24 8.13
C THR A 39 19.59 13.02 9.42
N LEU A 40 19.02 12.38 10.45
CA LEU A 40 19.08 12.93 11.80
C LEU A 40 20.15 12.19 12.62
N HIS A 41 21.06 12.98 13.19
CA HIS A 41 22.08 12.54 14.15
C HIS A 41 21.49 12.15 15.52
N ASP A 42 20.17 12.25 15.73
CA ASP A 42 19.48 11.93 16.98
C ASP A 42 18.59 10.67 16.83
N HIS A 43 18.96 9.62 17.56
CA HIS A 43 18.27 8.34 17.60
C HIS A 43 16.82 8.45 18.10
N ASN A 44 16.54 9.35 19.04
CA ASN A 44 15.20 9.45 19.65
C ASN A 44 14.20 10.08 18.69
N ALA A 45 14.62 11.06 17.89
CA ALA A 45 13.80 11.65 16.84
C ALA A 45 13.44 10.61 15.75
N HIS A 46 14.37 9.74 15.40
CA HIS A 46 14.16 8.65 14.44
C HIS A 46 13.15 7.61 14.95
N VAL A 47 13.23 7.23 16.23
CA VAL A 47 12.24 6.33 16.85
C VAL A 47 10.83 6.95 16.83
N GLY A 48 10.73 8.25 17.13
CA GLY A 48 9.47 8.99 17.07
C GLY A 48 8.87 9.04 15.67
N GLU A 49 9.68 9.37 14.65
CA GLU A 49 9.27 9.42 13.25
C GLU A 49 8.79 8.05 12.75
N THR A 50 9.56 7.00 13.03
CA THR A 50 9.21 5.62 12.66
C THR A 50 7.88 5.20 13.28
N LEU A 51 7.64 5.54 14.56
CA LEU A 51 6.40 5.21 15.25
C LEU A 51 5.18 5.93 14.64
N VAL A 52 5.32 7.21 14.28
CA VAL A 52 4.26 7.98 13.61
C VAL A 52 3.96 7.39 12.24
N ASN A 53 5.00 7.02 11.49
CA ASN A 53 4.88 6.35 10.20
C ASN A 53 4.14 5.02 10.31
N VAL A 54 4.53 4.14 11.24
CA VAL A 54 3.82 2.86 11.48
C VAL A 54 2.35 3.09 11.83
N LYS A 55 2.02 4.10 12.65
CA LYS A 55 0.63 4.47 12.95
C LYS A 55 -0.14 4.92 11.71
N ALA A 56 0.48 5.71 10.84
CA ALA A 56 -0.14 6.18 9.60
C ALA A 56 -0.44 5.00 8.66
N ILE A 57 0.51 4.06 8.48
CA ILE A 57 0.31 2.83 7.68
C ILE A 57 -0.87 2.03 8.21
N ASN A 58 -0.89 1.75 9.51
CA ASN A 58 -1.94 0.95 10.11
C ASN A 58 -3.32 1.56 9.91
N LYS A 59 -3.42 2.91 9.85
CA LYS A 59 -4.67 3.61 9.54
C LYS A 59 -5.04 3.47 8.07
N VAL A 60 -4.09 3.62 7.14
CA VAL A 60 -4.33 3.46 5.70
C VAL A 60 -4.72 2.03 5.35
N ILE A 61 -4.02 1.03 5.89
CA ILE A 61 -4.35 -0.39 5.70
C ILE A 61 -5.77 -0.68 6.21
N LYS A 62 -6.13 -0.19 7.41
CA LYS A 62 -7.50 -0.35 7.93
C LYS A 62 -8.57 0.28 7.02
N LEU A 63 -8.27 1.39 6.36
CA LEU A 63 -9.20 2.04 5.43
C LEU A 63 -9.31 1.27 4.09
N GLY A 64 -8.23 0.62 3.65
CA GLY A 64 -8.21 -0.18 2.43
C GLY A 64 -8.63 -1.65 2.61
N MET A 65 -8.68 -2.17 3.84
CA MET A 65 -9.06 -3.57 4.08
C MET A 65 -10.54 -3.81 3.74
N PRO A 66 -10.87 -4.71 2.81
CA PRO A 66 -12.25 -5.12 2.59
C PRO A 66 -12.79 -5.84 3.83
N ILE A 67 -13.96 -5.44 4.31
CA ILE A 67 -14.64 -6.12 5.42
C ILE A 67 -15.10 -7.48 4.90
N HIS A 68 -14.51 -8.56 5.41
CA HIS A 68 -14.98 -9.91 5.12
C HIS A 68 -16.30 -10.15 5.84
N GLN A 69 -17.42 -9.98 5.14
CA GLN A 69 -18.73 -10.39 5.63
C GLN A 69 -18.85 -11.89 5.45
N GLN A 70 -18.88 -12.62 6.56
CA GLN A 70 -19.19 -14.05 6.53
C GLN A 70 -20.68 -14.18 6.19
N ILE A 71 -20.96 -14.71 5.00
CA ILE A 71 -22.33 -14.95 4.52
C ILE A 71 -22.78 -16.27 5.18
N ASN A 72 -23.88 -16.23 5.94
CA ASN A 72 -24.53 -17.41 6.54
C ASN A 72 -25.33 -18.20 5.50
#